data_AF-A0AAE6BVW3-F1
#
_entry.id   AF-A0AAE6BVW3-F1
#
_cell.length_a   1.000
_cell.length_b   1.000
_cell.length_c   1.000
_cell.angle_alpha   90.00
_cell.angle_beta   90.00
_cell.angle_gamma   90.00
#
_symmetry.space_group_name_H-M   'P 1'
#
loop_
_entity.id
_entity.type
_entity.pdbx_description
1 polymer ?
#
loop_
_entity_poly.entity_id
_entity_poly.type
_entity_poly.pdbx_seq_one_letter_code
_entity_poly.pdbx_strand_id
1 'polypeptide(L)'
;MNQIKFLIVALIAILAFASCSEDEPARMLWEVSGKPAGNVETSIHYDYNSPVWITVGGYAAEVILKCSNYSELSIYGQKNEDGKYVDSDCRFSAKVIDPTTVRISFDYMEDVDFTEKSCYLQIDGINGKDMRTTMVTITRKHLNYK
;
A
#
# COMPACT_ATOMS: atom_id res chain seq x y z
N MET A 1 11.19 -57.70 -12.69
CA MET A 1 11.13 -56.54 -13.59
C MET A 1 10.00 -55.52 -13.31
N ASN A 2 9.00 -55.82 -12.46
CA ASN A 2 7.92 -54.87 -12.13
C ASN A 2 8.22 -53.93 -10.95
N GLN A 3 9.04 -54.34 -9.98
CA GLN A 3 9.31 -53.55 -8.76
C GLN A 3 10.19 -52.31 -9.01
N ILE A 4 11.10 -52.38 -9.99
CA ILE A 4 12.02 -51.27 -10.32
C ILE A 4 11.27 -50.11 -11.01
N LYS A 5 10.22 -50.40 -11.79
CA LYS A 5 9.42 -49.38 -12.48
C LYS A 5 8.58 -48.55 -11.50
N PHE A 6 8.12 -49.12 -10.39
CA PHE A 6 7.37 -48.39 -9.36
C PHE A 6 8.26 -47.40 -8.58
N LEU A 7 9.52 -47.76 -8.32
CA LEU A 7 10.46 -46.91 -7.59
C LEU A 7 10.84 -45.63 -8.36
N ILE A 8 10.96 -45.71 -9.69
CA ILE A 8 11.32 -44.55 -10.52
C ILE A 8 10.17 -43.54 -10.61
N VAL A 9 8.92 -44.00 -10.70
CA VAL A 9 7.74 -43.11 -10.74
C VAL A 9 7.55 -42.39 -9.40
N ALA A 10 7.81 -43.07 -8.28
CA ALA A 10 7.76 -42.46 -6.96
C ALA A 10 8.82 -41.35 -6.79
N LEU A 11 10.05 -41.56 -7.28
CA LEU A 11 11.13 -40.57 -7.21
C LEU A 11 10.85 -39.30 -8.04
N ILE A 12 10.21 -39.43 -9.21
CA ILE A 12 9.84 -38.28 -10.04
C ILE A 12 8.71 -37.47 -9.40
N ALA A 13 7.76 -38.14 -8.73
CA ALA A 13 6.68 -37.44 -8.02
C ALA A 13 7.19 -36.63 -6.82
N ILE A 14 8.18 -37.12 -6.08
CA ILE A 14 8.72 -36.40 -4.90
C ILE A 14 9.51 -35.14 -5.30
N LEU A 15 10.22 -35.18 -6.43
CA LEU A 15 10.97 -34.03 -6.96
C LEU A 15 10.05 -32.89 -7.46
N ALA A 16 8.82 -33.21 -7.88
CA ALA A 16 7.84 -32.20 -8.29
C ALA A 16 7.32 -31.36 -7.12
N PHE A 17 7.29 -31.91 -5.90
CA PHE A 17 6.85 -31.18 -4.70
C PHE A 17 7.97 -30.38 -4.01
N ALA A 18 9.23 -30.73 -4.24
CA ALA A 18 10.38 -30.00 -3.69
C ALA A 18 10.75 -28.75 -4.50
N SER A 19 10.21 -28.58 -5.72
CA SER A 19 10.50 -27.44 -6.60
C SER A 19 9.59 -26.22 -6.39
N CYS A 20 8.64 -26.27 -5.45
CA CYS A 20 7.85 -25.12 -5.06
C CYS A 20 8.45 -24.49 -3.79
N SER A 21 9.69 -23.99 -3.86
CA SER A 21 9.99 -22.81 -3.05
C SER A 21 9.37 -21.64 -3.82
N GLU A 22 8.08 -21.36 -3.56
CA GLU A 22 7.52 -20.08 -3.97
C GLU A 22 8.36 -19.02 -3.27
N ASP A 23 9.25 -18.36 -4.02
CA ASP A 23 9.96 -17.18 -3.55
C ASP A 23 8.90 -16.24 -2.94
N GLU A 24 9.18 -15.68 -1.76
CA GLU A 24 8.23 -14.78 -1.11
C GLU A 24 7.80 -13.68 -2.09
N PRO A 25 6.51 -13.30 -2.13
CA PRO A 25 6.01 -12.27 -3.03
C PRO A 25 6.86 -11.01 -2.95
N ALA A 26 7.28 -10.50 -4.10
CA ALA A 26 8.11 -9.30 -4.17
C ALA A 26 7.44 -8.14 -3.42
N ARG A 27 8.23 -7.30 -2.72
CA ARG A 27 7.67 -6.10 -2.10
C ARG A 27 7.03 -5.19 -3.15
N MET A 28 5.97 -4.48 -2.78
CA MET A 28 5.39 -3.46 -3.65
C MET A 28 6.36 -2.29 -3.84
N LEU A 29 6.56 -1.86 -5.08
CA LEU A 29 7.44 -0.75 -5.44
C LEU A 29 6.59 0.48 -5.74
N TRP A 30 6.85 1.57 -5.02
CA TRP A 30 6.02 2.75 -5.03
C TRP A 30 6.73 3.96 -5.64
N GLU A 31 6.01 4.68 -6.49
CA GLU A 31 6.30 6.07 -6.84
C GLU A 31 5.31 6.96 -6.09
N VAL A 32 5.81 8.03 -5.48
CA VAL A 32 5.02 8.92 -4.63
C VAL A 32 5.16 10.36 -5.12
N SER A 33 4.03 11.04 -5.28
CA SER A 33 4.01 12.47 -5.57
C SER A 33 2.96 13.18 -4.72
N GLY A 34 3.27 14.38 -4.24
CA GLY A 34 2.41 15.14 -3.34
C GLY A 34 2.32 16.61 -3.74
N LYS A 35 1.14 17.22 -3.56
CA LYS A 35 0.88 18.64 -3.84
C LYS A 35 -0.05 19.25 -2.77
N PRO A 36 0.08 20.55 -2.47
CA PRO A 36 1.12 21.46 -2.94
C PRO A 36 2.47 21.20 -2.28
N ALA A 37 3.56 21.57 -2.96
CA ALA A 37 4.91 21.47 -2.41
C ALA A 37 5.03 22.32 -1.13
N GLY A 38 5.72 21.80 -0.11
CA GLY A 38 5.88 22.46 1.19
C GLY A 38 4.73 22.22 2.19
N ASN A 39 3.60 21.67 1.75
CA ASN A 39 2.57 21.13 2.66
C ASN A 39 2.63 19.60 2.78
N VAL A 40 3.21 18.93 1.79
CA VAL A 40 3.34 17.47 1.74
C VAL A 40 4.81 17.08 1.71
N GLU A 41 5.18 16.19 2.63
CA GLU A 41 6.49 15.52 2.68
C GLU A 41 6.29 14.02 2.54
N THR A 42 7.11 13.36 1.74
CA THR A 42 6.98 11.92 1.47
C THR A 42 8.33 11.24 1.49
N SER A 43 8.41 10.06 2.08
CA SER A 43 9.61 9.23 2.08
C SER A 43 9.28 7.76 1.82
N ILE A 44 10.23 7.07 1.18
CA ILE A 44 10.19 5.63 0.99
C ILE A 44 11.27 5.00 1.86
N HIS A 45 10.88 4.10 2.74
CA HIS A 45 11.74 3.36 3.65
C HIS A 45 11.94 1.92 3.18
N TYR A 46 13.03 1.29 3.63
CA TYR A 46 13.30 -0.12 3.37
C TYR A 46 12.52 -1.07 4.30
N ASP A 47 11.59 -0.54 5.11
CA ASP A 47 10.67 -1.35 5.89
C ASP A 47 9.78 -2.18 4.95
N TYR A 48 9.76 -3.48 5.18
CA TYR A 48 9.07 -4.45 4.34
C TYR A 48 7.53 -4.36 4.45
N ASN A 49 7.01 -3.83 5.55
CA ASN A 49 5.57 -3.71 5.80
C ASN A 49 5.04 -2.28 5.68
N SER A 50 5.85 -1.27 6.05
CA SER A 50 5.48 0.14 5.93
C SER A 50 6.49 0.99 5.15
N PRO A 51 6.68 0.73 3.85
CA PRO A 51 7.65 1.44 3.05
C PRO A 51 7.26 2.88 2.74
N VAL A 52 5.98 3.28 2.76
CA VAL A 52 5.54 4.62 2.32
C VAL A 52 5.12 5.47 3.51
N TRP A 53 5.80 6.60 3.70
CA TRP A 53 5.53 7.54 4.78
C TRP A 53 5.16 8.89 4.20
N ILE A 54 4.04 9.44 4.65
CA ILE A 54 3.48 10.71 4.17
C ILE A 54 3.24 11.59 5.39
N THR A 55 3.80 12.79 5.38
CA THR A 55 3.45 13.85 6.33
C THR A 55 2.76 14.98 5.61
N VAL A 56 1.61 15.41 6.11
CA VAL A 56 0.82 16.50 5.52
C VAL A 56 0.47 17.53 6.58
N GLY A 57 0.69 18.81 6.29
CA GLY A 57 0.24 19.92 7.12
C GLY A 57 -1.29 20.13 7.05
N GLY A 58 -1.77 21.22 7.66
CA GLY A 58 -3.20 21.49 7.73
C GLY A 58 -3.82 22.07 6.45
N TYR A 59 -3.04 22.35 5.40
CA TYR A 59 -3.63 22.76 4.11
C TYR A 59 -4.24 21.57 3.36
N ALA A 60 -5.22 21.85 2.49
CA ALA A 60 -5.73 20.85 1.55
C ALA A 60 -4.59 20.33 0.66
N ALA A 61 -4.57 19.03 0.43
CA ALA A 61 -3.50 18.38 -0.31
C ALA A 61 -3.97 17.12 -1.03
N GLU A 62 -3.15 16.70 -2.00
CA GLU A 62 -3.31 15.45 -2.71
C GLU A 62 -1.97 14.70 -2.75
N VAL A 63 -2.03 13.39 -2.52
CA VAL A 63 -0.92 12.47 -2.76
C VAL A 63 -1.36 11.40 -3.74
N ILE A 64 -0.50 11.12 -4.72
CA ILE A 64 -0.66 10.03 -5.68
C ILE A 64 0.40 8.97 -5.38
N LEU A 65 -0.06 7.75 -5.14
CA LEU A 65 0.75 6.54 -4.98
C LEU A 65 0.57 5.67 -6.20
N LYS A 66 1.65 5.37 -6.91
CA LYS A 66 1.64 4.46 -8.07
C LYS A 66 2.49 3.23 -7.77
N CYS A 67 1.91 2.03 -7.92
CA CYS A 67 2.65 0.78 -7.79
C CYS A 67 3.15 0.33 -9.16
N SER A 68 4.43 -0.03 -9.27
CA SER A 68 5.04 -0.41 -10.56
C SER A 68 5.09 -1.91 -10.84
N ASN A 69 4.92 -2.75 -9.82
CA ASN A 69 5.10 -4.22 -9.94
C ASN A 69 3.88 -5.05 -9.50
N TYR A 70 2.77 -4.42 -9.17
CA TYR A 70 1.48 -5.07 -8.96
C TYR A 70 0.45 -4.48 -9.92
N SER A 71 -0.34 -5.34 -10.57
CA SER A 71 -1.25 -4.96 -11.66
C SER A 71 -2.60 -4.45 -11.16
N GLU A 72 -3.00 -4.86 -9.96
CA GLU A 72 -4.24 -4.42 -9.33
C GLU A 72 -3.99 -4.02 -7.88
N LEU A 73 -4.64 -2.94 -7.46
CA LEU A 73 -4.62 -2.42 -6.09
C LEU A 73 -6.01 -2.41 -5.49
N SER A 74 -6.09 -2.67 -4.19
CA SER A 74 -7.29 -2.48 -3.40
C SER A 74 -6.97 -1.85 -2.05
N ILE A 75 -7.86 -0.99 -1.55
CA ILE A 75 -7.74 -0.42 -0.21
C ILE A 75 -8.56 -1.27 0.75
N TYR A 76 -7.92 -1.72 1.83
CA TYR A 76 -8.61 -2.43 2.91
C TYR A 76 -9.42 -1.45 3.78
N GLY A 77 -10.57 -1.91 4.29
CA GLY A 77 -11.48 -1.13 5.12
C GLY A 77 -12.80 -0.80 4.43
N GLN A 78 -13.73 -0.25 5.21
CA GLN A 78 -15.04 0.17 4.71
C GLN A 78 -14.91 1.35 3.76
N LYS A 79 -15.66 1.29 2.66
CA LYS A 79 -15.73 2.34 1.65
C LYS A 79 -17.11 2.98 1.70
N ASN A 80 -17.17 4.28 1.44
CA ASN A 80 -18.43 4.98 1.25
C ASN A 80 -19.06 4.65 -0.11
N GLU A 81 -20.22 5.26 -0.42
CA GLU A 81 -20.96 5.05 -1.68
C GLU A 81 -20.14 5.42 -2.93
N ASP A 82 -19.19 6.36 -2.81
CA ASP A 82 -18.28 6.75 -3.89
C ASP A 82 -17.08 5.80 -4.07
N GLY A 83 -17.01 4.74 -3.27
CA GLY A 83 -15.89 3.80 -3.24
C GLY A 83 -14.62 4.36 -2.59
N LYS A 84 -14.73 5.44 -1.81
CA LYS A 84 -13.60 6.02 -1.07
C LYS A 84 -13.51 5.40 0.32
N TYR A 85 -12.30 5.04 0.71
CA TYR A 85 -11.97 4.86 2.11
C TYR A 85 -11.88 6.24 2.78
N VAL A 86 -12.36 6.37 4.01
CA VAL A 86 -12.34 7.63 4.77
C VAL A 86 -11.80 7.34 6.16
N ASP A 87 -10.79 8.10 6.55
CA ASP A 87 -10.26 8.12 7.92
C ASP A 87 -10.59 9.50 8.50
N SER A 88 -11.56 9.55 9.41
CA SER A 88 -11.99 10.79 10.08
C SER A 88 -10.97 11.31 11.07
N ASP A 89 -10.12 10.43 11.59
CA ASP A 89 -9.16 10.72 12.65
C ASP A 89 -7.97 11.52 12.11
N CYS A 90 -7.43 11.09 10.97
CA CYS A 90 -6.40 11.81 10.23
C CYS A 90 -6.97 12.69 9.10
N ARG A 91 -8.30 12.72 8.92
CA ARG A 91 -8.98 13.59 7.95
C ARG A 91 -8.43 13.44 6.53
N PHE A 92 -8.43 12.21 6.05
CA PHE A 92 -8.10 11.91 4.66
C PHE A 92 -9.11 10.94 4.06
N SER A 93 -9.19 10.95 2.74
CA SER A 93 -9.85 9.91 1.97
C SER A 93 -8.90 9.30 0.96
N ALA A 94 -9.11 8.03 0.62
CA ALA A 94 -8.29 7.33 -0.36
C ALA A 94 -9.16 6.57 -1.36
N LYS A 95 -8.73 6.55 -2.63
CA LYS A 95 -9.42 5.85 -3.70
C LYS A 95 -8.43 5.29 -4.71
N VAL A 96 -8.67 4.07 -5.16
CA VAL A 96 -8.02 3.51 -6.36
C VAL A 96 -8.61 4.23 -7.57
N ILE A 97 -7.79 5.00 -8.29
CA ILE A 97 -8.22 5.82 -9.44
C ILE A 97 -7.82 5.20 -10.79
N ASP A 98 -6.92 4.23 -10.75
CA ASP A 98 -6.47 3.36 -11.83
C ASP A 98 -6.00 2.04 -11.15
N PRO A 99 -6.01 0.87 -11.83
CA PRO A 99 -5.63 -0.40 -11.21
C PRO A 99 -4.29 -0.37 -10.46
N THR A 100 -3.36 0.49 -10.86
CA THR A 100 -2.04 0.62 -10.25
C THR A 100 -1.84 1.88 -9.42
N THR A 101 -2.87 2.72 -9.28
CA THR A 101 -2.74 4.07 -8.70
C THR A 101 -3.80 4.37 -7.64
N VAL A 102 -3.33 4.79 -6.46
CA VAL A 102 -4.16 5.30 -5.36
C VAL A 102 -3.99 6.81 -5.24
N ARG A 103 -5.12 7.52 -5.16
CA ARG A 103 -5.17 8.92 -4.75
C ARG A 103 -5.56 9.01 -3.29
N ILE A 104 -4.81 9.81 -2.53
CA ILE A 104 -5.13 10.20 -1.16
C ILE A 104 -5.41 11.70 -1.17
N SER A 105 -6.57 12.10 -0.66
CA SER A 105 -7.02 13.49 -0.58
C SER A 105 -7.14 13.90 0.87
N PHE A 106 -6.63 15.09 1.18
CA PHE A 106 -6.59 15.67 2.51
C PHE A 106 -7.38 16.97 2.51
N ASP A 107 -8.30 17.09 3.46
CA ASP A 107 -9.10 18.30 3.61
C ASP A 107 -8.28 19.42 4.28
N TYR A 108 -8.69 20.66 4.02
CA TYR A 108 -8.20 21.81 4.77
C TYR A 108 -8.65 21.70 6.23
N MET A 109 -7.78 22.07 7.16
CA MET A 109 -8.03 22.01 8.59
C MET A 109 -8.00 23.41 9.17
N GLU A 110 -9.18 23.92 9.51
CA GLU A 110 -9.33 25.24 10.16
C GLU A 110 -8.87 25.24 11.62
N ASP A 111 -8.74 24.06 12.23
CA ASP A 111 -8.46 23.92 13.65
C ASP A 111 -7.00 24.23 13.97
N VAL A 112 -6.77 25.32 14.69
CA VAL A 112 -5.45 25.68 15.22
C VAL A 112 -4.93 24.69 16.27
N ASP A 113 -5.83 23.94 16.92
CA ASP A 113 -5.49 23.01 18.02
C ASP A 113 -5.43 21.53 17.60
N PHE A 114 -5.36 21.23 16.29
CA PHE A 114 -5.26 19.84 15.86
C PHE A 114 -4.00 19.19 16.42
N THR A 115 -4.20 18.18 17.26
CA THR A 115 -3.09 17.37 17.79
C THR A 115 -2.56 16.48 16.68
N GLU A 116 -1.25 16.56 16.43
CA GLU A 116 -0.58 15.71 15.43
C GLU A 116 -0.97 14.24 15.62
N LYS A 117 -1.36 13.59 14.52
CA LYS A 117 -1.87 12.22 14.55
C LYS A 117 -1.29 11.42 13.41
N SER A 118 -0.98 10.15 13.68
CA SER A 118 -0.54 9.18 12.68
C SER A 118 -1.59 8.08 12.53
N CYS A 119 -1.96 7.80 11.29
CA CYS A 119 -2.88 6.74 10.90
C CYS A 119 -2.23 5.87 9.81
N TYR A 120 -2.88 4.75 9.50
CA TYR A 120 -2.38 3.82 8.52
C TYR A 120 -3.42 3.57 7.43
N LEU A 121 -2.99 3.64 6.18
CA LEU A 121 -3.77 3.20 5.03
C LEU A 121 -3.19 1.86 4.56
N GLN A 122 -3.98 0.80 4.64
CA GLN A 122 -3.60 -0.51 4.12
C GLN A 122 -3.99 -0.64 2.65
N ILE A 123 -3.02 -0.99 1.81
CA ILE A 123 -3.22 -1.23 0.37
C ILE A 123 -2.72 -2.63 0.04
N ASP A 124 -3.59 -3.44 -0.54
CA ASP A 124 -3.27 -4.77 -1.04
C ASP A 124 -3.02 -4.70 -2.55
N GLY A 125 -1.92 -5.27 -3.00
CA GLY A 125 -1.56 -5.46 -4.40
C GLY A 125 -1.75 -6.92 -4.82
N ILE A 126 -2.30 -7.12 -6.01
CA ILE A 126 -2.45 -8.43 -6.66
C ILE A 126 -1.68 -8.43 -7.98
N ASN A 127 -0.91 -9.48 -8.22
CA ASN A 127 -0.27 -9.75 -9.51
C ASN A 127 -0.30 -11.25 -9.81
N GLY A 128 -1.31 -11.70 -10.56
CA GLY A 128 -1.53 -13.12 -10.78
C GLY A 128 -1.90 -13.83 -9.49
N LYS A 129 -1.04 -14.72 -9.01
CA LYS A 129 -1.24 -15.44 -7.72
C LYS A 129 -0.59 -14.73 -6.55
N ASP A 130 0.29 -13.77 -6.80
CA ASP A 130 1.00 -13.06 -5.76
C ASP A 130 0.11 -11.99 -5.16
N MET A 131 0.01 -11.99 -3.83
CA MET A 131 -0.68 -10.95 -3.07
C MET A 131 0.30 -10.37 -2.05
N ARG A 132 0.31 -9.05 -1.92
CA ARG A 132 1.16 -8.34 -0.97
C ARG A 132 0.44 -7.13 -0.39
N THR A 133 0.68 -6.89 0.88
CA THR A 133 0.13 -5.73 1.59
C THR A 133 1.22 -4.70 1.84
N THR A 134 0.91 -3.44 1.61
CA THR A 134 1.68 -2.27 2.08
C THR A 134 0.83 -1.51 3.09
N MET A 135 1.43 -1.19 4.23
CA MET A 135 0.91 -0.16 5.13
C MET A 135 1.53 1.18 4.73
N VAL A 136 0.69 2.19 4.52
CA VAL A 136 1.14 3.57 4.31
C VAL A 136 0.97 4.32 5.62
N THR A 137 2.07 4.79 6.19
CA THR A 137 2.04 5.65 7.39
C THR A 137 1.70 7.07 6.98
N ILE A 138 0.62 7.62 7.52
CA ILE A 138 0.14 8.97 7.23
C ILE A 138 0.14 9.78 8.52
N THR A 139 0.96 10.81 8.60
CA THR A 139 1.01 11.77 9.71
C THR A 139 0.37 13.09 9.29
N ARG A 140 -0.61 13.56 10.05
CA ARG A 140 -1.27 14.85 9.84
C ARG A 140 -0.87 15.82 10.93
N LYS A 141 -0.43 17.00 10.52
CA LYS A 141 0.04 18.09 11.37
C LYS A 141 -0.86 19.32 11.20
N HIS A 142 -0.92 20.16 12.23
CA HIS A 142 -1.66 21.42 12.18
C HIS A 142 -1.06 22.40 11.15
N LEU A 143 -1.78 23.49 10.89
CA LEU A 143 -1.29 24.62 10.09
C LEU A 143 -0.15 25.33 10.84
N ASN A 144 1.09 25.13 10.40
CA ASN A 144 2.16 26.07 10.77
C ASN A 144 1.99 27.34 9.95
N TYR A 145 1.47 28.40 10.57
CA TYR A 145 1.63 29.75 10.03
C TYR A 145 3.13 30.06 10.01
N LYS A 146 3.73 30.09 8.81
CA LYS A 146 5.06 30.69 8.62
C LYS A 146 4.94 32.20 8.58
#